data_AF-A0A918ZUV5-F1
#
_entry.id   AF-A0A918ZUV5-F1
#
_cell.length_a   1.000
_cell.length_b   1.000
_cell.length_c   1.000
_cell.angle_alpha   90.00
_cell.angle_beta   90.00
_cell.angle_gamma   90.00
#
_symmetry.space_group_name_H-M   'P 1'
#
loop_
_entity.id
_entity.type
_entity.pdbx_description
1 polymer ?
#
loop_
_entity_poly.entity_id
_entity_poly.type
_entity_poly.pdbx_seq_one_letter_code
_entity_poly.pdbx_strand_id
1 'polypeptide(L)' 'MQVELIQRAADVIFDVPDVAHEEIITLIDAVAQDTETQAPELAAAFGEWCWLVYTIQGDVIEVLDVGCAR' A
#
# COMPACT_ATOMS: atom_id res chain seq x y z
N MET A 1 8.68 5.13 9.70
CA MET A 1 8.32 4.83 8.31
C MET A 1 7.51 5.95 7.70
N GLN A 2 8.06 6.61 6.70
CA GLN A 2 7.37 7.53 5.81
C GLN A 2 6.74 6.73 4.66
N VAL A 3 5.53 7.06 4.26
CA VAL A 3 4.85 6.44 3.11
C VAL A 3 4.79 7.45 1.97
N GLU A 4 5.28 7.05 0.81
CA GLU A 4 5.18 7.80 -0.44
C GLU A 4 4.34 7.02 -1.43
N LEU A 5 3.52 7.74 -2.19
CA LEU A 5 2.67 7.15 -3.22
C LEU A 5 3.09 7.71 -4.57
N ILE A 6 3.31 6.84 -5.54
CA ILE A 6 3.40 7.30 -6.92
C ILE A 6 2.03 7.82 -7.36
N GLN A 7 2.04 8.78 -8.29
CA GLN A 7 0.81 9.44 -8.71
C GLN A 7 -0.27 8.46 -9.20
N ARG A 8 0.13 7.42 -9.93
CA ARG A 8 -0.80 6.38 -10.39
C ARG A 8 -1.51 5.65 -9.24
N ALA A 9 -0.79 5.32 -8.16
CA ALA A 9 -1.39 4.68 -7.00
C ALA A 9 -2.33 5.65 -6.28
N ALA A 10 -1.93 6.92 -6.15
CA ALA A 10 -2.79 7.95 -5.59
C ALA A 10 -4.10 8.12 -6.38
N ASP A 11 -4.03 8.15 -7.71
CA ASP A 11 -5.20 8.29 -8.59
C ASP A 11 -6.23 7.16 -8.33
N VAL A 12 -5.77 5.92 -8.14
CA VAL A 12 -6.66 4.79 -7.82
C VAL A 12 -7.33 4.97 -6.47
N ILE A 13 -6.61 5.43 -5.45
CA ILE A 13 -7.18 5.63 -4.10
C ILE A 13 -8.33 6.66 -4.13
N PHE A 14 -8.22 7.70 -4.95
CA PHE A 14 -9.28 8.70 -5.08
C PHE A 14 -10.48 8.23 -5.93
N ASP A 15 -10.29 7.21 -6.77
CA ASP A 15 -11.31 6.70 -7.69
C ASP A 15 -12.09 5.47 -7.15
N VAL A 16 -11.71 4.92 -5.99
CA VAL A 16 -12.40 3.77 -5.36
C VAL A 16 -13.51 4.19 -4.38
N PRO A 17 -14.53 3.35 -4.14
CA PRO A 17 -15.55 3.61 -3.11
C PRO A 17 -14.96 3.67 -1.70
N ASP A 18 -15.63 4.37 -0.78
CA ASP A 18 -15.17 4.58 0.62
C ASP A 18 -14.76 3.29 1.34
N VAL A 19 -15.50 2.19 1.17
CA VAL A 19 -15.18 0.89 1.80
C VAL A 19 -13.82 0.36 1.32
N ALA A 20 -13.54 0.48 0.02
CA ALA A 20 -12.26 0.08 -0.54
C ALA A 20 -11.13 1.04 -0.12
N HIS A 21 -11.45 2.34 0.05
CA HIS A 21 -10.50 3.32 0.56
C HIS A 21 -10.07 2.98 1.99
N GLU A 22 -11.00 2.66 2.89
CA GLU A 22 -10.71 2.25 4.27
C GLU A 22 -9.81 1.00 4.33
N GLU A 23 -10.06 0.03 3.45
CA GLU A 23 -9.25 -1.18 3.37
C GLU A 23 -7.83 -0.88 2.87
N ILE A 24 -7.67 -0.04 1.85
CA ILE A 24 -6.36 0.39 1.36
C ILE A 24 -5.57 1.12 2.46
N ILE A 25 -6.21 2.04 3.20
CA ILE A 25 -5.56 2.74 4.32
C ILE A 25 -5.11 1.74 5.39
N THR A 26 -5.96 0.75 5.70
CA THR A 26 -5.63 -0.30 6.68
C THR A 26 -4.41 -1.13 6.22
N LEU A 27 -4.31 -1.45 4.93
CA LEU A 27 -3.14 -2.15 4.39
C LEU A 27 -1.87 -1.32 4.47
N ILE A 28 -1.95 -0.02 4.14
CA ILE A 28 -0.81 0.90 4.27
C ILE A 28 -0.33 0.97 5.72
N ASP A 29 -1.25 1.12 6.68
CA ASP A 29 -0.93 1.17 8.10
C ASP A 29 -0.30 -0.12 8.61
N ALA A 30 -0.77 -1.27 8.13
CA ALA A 30 -0.19 -2.57 8.48
C ALA A 30 1.25 -2.70 7.96
N VAL A 31 1.50 -2.31 6.70
CA VAL A 31 2.84 -2.32 6.11
C VAL A 31 3.78 -1.35 6.83
N ALA A 32 3.29 -0.16 7.20
CA ALA A 32 4.08 0.85 7.92
C ALA A 32 4.45 0.46 9.36
N GLN A 33 3.68 -0.44 9.98
CA GLN A 33 3.94 -0.94 11.33
C GLN A 33 4.78 -2.22 11.34
N ASP A 34 4.89 -2.92 10.20
CA ASP A 34 5.72 -4.11 10.05
C ASP A 34 7.21 -3.73 9.93
N THR A 35 7.80 -3.47 11.09
CA THR A 35 9.22 -3.10 11.24
C THR A 35 10.15 -4.31 11.26
N GLU A 36 9.62 -5.54 11.35
CA GLU A 36 10.41 -6.77 11.38
C GLU A 36 10.76 -7.27 9.97
N THR A 37 9.93 -6.95 8.97
CA THR A 37 10.16 -7.34 7.58
C THR A 37 11.08 -6.34 6.87
N GLN A 38 12.39 -6.37 7.19
CA GLN A 38 13.42 -5.78 6.33
C GLN A 38 13.65 -6.62 5.06
N ALA A 39 12.64 -6.72 4.18
CA ALA A 39 12.74 -7.43 2.91
C ALA A 39 11.59 -6.99 1.98
N PRO A 40 11.67 -7.10 0.63
CA PRO A 40 12.76 -7.14 -0.36
C PRO A 40 12.75 -5.85 -1.23
N GLU A 41 13.45 -5.82 -2.38
CA GLU A 41 13.35 -4.72 -3.38
C GLU A 41 11.90 -4.47 -3.88
N LEU A 42 11.00 -5.44 -3.71
CA LEU A 42 9.59 -5.37 -4.12
C LEU A 42 8.75 -6.36 -3.29
N ALA A 43 7.62 -5.91 -2.75
CA ALA A 43 6.70 -6.68 -1.91
C ALA A 43 5.23 -6.39 -2.26
N ALA A 44 4.33 -7.23 -1.75
CA ALA A 44 2.89 -7.03 -1.87
C ALA A 44 2.16 -7.37 -0.57
N ALA A 45 1.18 -6.54 -0.21
CA ALA A 45 0.25 -6.76 0.90
C ALA A 45 -1.17 -6.95 0.36
N PHE A 46 -1.92 -7.85 0.99
CA PHE A 46 -3.26 -8.24 0.53
C PHE A 46 -4.25 -8.12 1.68
N GLY A 47 -5.36 -7.45 1.39
CA GLY A 47 -6.54 -7.41 2.24
C GLY A 47 -7.57 -8.45 1.79
N GLU A 48 -8.82 -8.20 2.12
CA GLU A 48 -9.96 -9.01 1.72
C GLU A 48 -10.30 -8.82 0.24
N TRP A 49 -10.28 -7.57 -0.24
CA TRP A 49 -10.61 -7.18 -1.61
C TRP A 49 -9.50 -6.35 -2.25
N CYS A 50 -8.68 -5.67 -1.45
CA CYS A 50 -7.66 -4.75 -1.94
C CYS A 50 -6.25 -5.31 -1.80
N TRP A 51 -5.32 -4.74 -2.55
CA TRP A 51 -3.90 -5.09 -2.51
C TRP A 51 -3.04 -3.86 -2.74
N LEU A 52 -1.80 -3.93 -2.23
CA LEU A 52 -0.76 -2.92 -2.32
C LEU A 52 0.53 -3.57 -2.84
N VAL A 53 1.18 -2.99 -3.84
CA VAL A 53 2.56 -3.33 -4.23
C VAL A 53 3.47 -2.19 -3.81
N TYR A 54 4.56 -2.52 -3.13
CA TYR A 54 5.44 -1.53 -2.52
C TYR A 54 6.90 -1.98 -2.50
N THR A 55 7.80 -1.03 -2.28
CA THR A 55 9.21 -1.29 -1.95
C THR A 55 9.57 -0.57 -0.66
N ILE A 56 10.56 -1.11 0.08
CA ILE A 56 11.07 -0.48 1.30
C ILE A 56 12.50 -0.02 1.04
N GLN A 57 12.72 1.29 1.12
CA GLN A 57 14.03 1.92 0.98
C GLN A 57 14.38 2.66 2.27
N GLY A 58 15.08 1.97 3.18
CA GLY A 58 15.40 2.51 4.50
C GLY A 58 14.15 2.67 5.36
N ASP A 59 13.78 3.91 5.67
CA ASP A 59 12.56 4.23 6.45
C ASP A 59 11.40 4.70 5.55
N VAL A 60 11.52 4.56 4.24
CA VAL A 60 10.47 4.93 3.27
C VAL A 60 9.83 3.69 2.68
N ILE A 61 8.50 3.62 2.74
CA ILE A 61 7.67 2.72 1.94
C ILE A 61 7.22 3.49 0.70
N GLU A 62 7.59 3.02 -0.47
CA GLU A 62 7.12 3.59 -1.73
C GLU A 62 6.05 2.66 -2.31
N VAL A 63 4.81 3.15 -2.39
CA VAL A 63 3.66 2.45 -2.98
C VAL A 63 3.68 2.64 -4.48
N LEU A 64 3.86 1.53 -5.20
CA LEU A 64 4.02 1.48 -6.65
C LEU A 64 2.72 1.18 -7.38
N ASP A 65 1.84 0.39 -6.77
CA ASP A 65 0.54 0.08 -7.36
C ASP A 65 -0.46 -0.32 -6.26
N VAL A 66 -1.73 -0.05 -6.53
CA VAL A 66 -2.83 -0.38 -5.62
C VAL A 66 -4.04 -0.75 -6.44
N GLY A 67 -4.85 -1.66 -5.94
CA GLY A 67 -6.08 -2.03 -6.60
C GLY A 67 -7.00 -2.82 -5.70
N CYS A 68 -8.26 -2.94 -6.13
CA CYS A 68 -9.24 -3.77 -5.46
C CYS A 68 -9.93 -4.68 -6.48
N ALA A 69 -10.02 -5.97 -6.14
CA ALA A 69 -10.85 -6.92 -6.84
C ALA A 69 -12.31 -6.54 -6.57
N ARG A 70 -13.05 -6.31 -7.66
CA ARG A 70 -14.49 -6.03 -7.62
C ARG A 70 -15.28 -7.32 -7.81
#